data_AF-W9T2N7-F1
#
_entry.id   AF-W9T2N7-F1
#
_cell.length_a   1.000
_cell.length_b   1.000
_cell.length_c   1.000
_cell.angle_alpha   90.00
_cell.angle_beta   90.00
_cell.angle_gamma   90.00
#
_symmetry.space_group_name_H-M   'P 1'
#
loop_
_entity.id
_entity.type
_entity.pdbx_description
1 polymer ?
#
loop_
_entity_poly.entity_id
_entity_poly.type
_entity_poly.pdbx_seq_one_letter_code
_entity_poly.pdbx_strand_id
1 'polypeptide(L)'
;MAVSGKNGNIVDHAMLEKSRTPTCDPLNWSFMAEALKGSHFEEVKRMVRDYRKPVVQLGGQMLTIAQVAAVSCGGATVELAESARAAVKASSDWVMESLERGIDTYGITTGFGATSHMRTNQGAALQKELIR
;
A
#
# COMPACT_ATOMS: atom_id res chain seq x y z
N MET A 1 72.05 33.22 -13.08
CA MET A 1 71.63 31.80 -13.11
C MET A 1 70.19 31.70 -12.63
N ALA A 2 69.30 31.17 -13.50
CA ALA A 2 67.99 30.52 -13.29
C ALA A 2 67.00 31.08 -12.23
N VAL A 3 65.91 31.75 -12.64
CA VAL A 3 64.51 31.25 -12.81
C VAL A 3 63.79 31.10 -11.45
N SER A 4 62.98 32.07 -10.99
CA SER A 4 61.60 32.43 -11.37
C SER A 4 60.54 31.32 -11.18
N GLY A 5 59.57 31.57 -10.29
CA GLY A 5 58.33 30.79 -10.20
C GLY A 5 57.75 30.67 -8.79
N LYS A 6 56.90 31.63 -8.40
CA LYS A 6 55.99 31.53 -7.25
C LYS A 6 54.70 30.79 -7.64
N ASN A 7 54.03 30.26 -6.61
CA ASN A 7 52.60 29.97 -6.45
C ASN A 7 52.06 28.60 -6.88
N GLY A 8 51.30 27.99 -5.96
CA GLY A 8 50.35 26.92 -6.29
C GLY A 8 50.00 26.04 -5.11
N ASN A 9 49.23 26.57 -4.17
CA ASN A 9 48.55 25.80 -3.13
C ASN A 9 47.48 24.92 -3.79
N ILE A 10 47.59 23.59 -3.73
CA ILE A 10 46.44 22.69 -3.95
C ILE A 10 46.46 21.72 -2.78
N VAL A 11 45.70 22.11 -1.76
CA VAL A 11 45.30 21.24 -0.68
C VAL A 11 44.57 20.03 -1.25
N ASP A 12 44.93 18.85 -0.74
CA ASP A 12 44.24 17.60 -0.97
C ASP A 12 42.73 17.80 -0.80
N HIS A 13 41.98 17.43 -1.83
CA HIS A 13 40.53 17.36 -1.84
C HIS A 13 40.03 16.30 -0.85
N ALA A 14 40.14 16.61 0.44
CA ALA A 14 39.37 15.97 1.47
C ALA A 14 37.91 16.46 1.38
N MET A 15 36.97 15.52 1.56
CA MET A 15 35.59 15.78 2.03
C MET A 15 34.52 16.22 1.02
N LEU A 16 34.36 15.50 -0.09
CA LEU A 16 33.10 15.53 -0.86
C LEU A 16 32.63 14.13 -1.28
N GLU A 17 32.83 13.12 -0.42
CA GLU A 17 32.10 11.87 -0.57
C GLU A 17 30.73 11.94 0.12
N LYS A 18 29.74 12.30 -0.70
CA LYS A 18 28.34 11.85 -0.64
C LYS A 18 27.73 11.75 0.76
N SER A 19 27.14 12.85 1.20
CA SER A 19 25.83 12.78 1.84
C SER A 19 24.83 12.22 0.82
N ARG A 20 24.76 10.89 0.67
CA ARG A 20 23.59 10.26 0.05
C ARG A 20 22.44 10.55 1.00
N THR A 21 21.66 11.57 0.67
CA THR A 21 20.28 11.66 1.13
C THR A 21 19.65 10.29 0.84
N PRO A 22 18.87 9.72 1.78
CA PRO A 22 18.07 8.55 1.45
C PRO A 22 17.30 8.94 0.19
N THR A 23 17.43 8.13 -0.86
CA THR A 23 16.72 8.33 -2.12
C THR A 23 15.25 8.45 -1.78
N CYS A 24 14.77 9.68 -1.71
CA CYS A 24 13.37 9.98 -1.54
C CYS A 24 12.69 9.29 -2.73
N ASP A 25 11.87 8.28 -2.47
CA ASP A 25 11.10 7.56 -3.48
C ASP A 25 9.62 7.96 -3.37
N PRO A 26 9.28 9.25 -3.60
CA PRO A 26 7.94 9.78 -3.32
C PRO A 26 6.86 9.16 -4.21
N LEU A 27 7.26 8.55 -5.32
CA LEU A 27 6.37 7.88 -6.27
C LEU A 27 6.49 6.35 -6.21
N ASN A 28 7.29 5.81 -5.28
CA ASN A 28 7.45 4.37 -5.05
C ASN A 28 8.02 3.56 -6.24
N TRP A 29 8.68 4.22 -7.21
CA TRP A 29 9.24 3.56 -8.41
C TRP A 29 10.45 2.69 -8.07
N SER A 30 11.29 3.15 -7.14
CA SER A 30 12.50 2.43 -6.76
C SER A 30 12.14 1.15 -6.00
N PHE A 31 11.13 1.21 -5.12
CA PHE A 31 10.58 0.04 -4.44
C PHE A 31 10.05 -1.01 -5.44
N MET A 32 9.29 -0.59 -6.46
CA MET A 32 8.79 -1.49 -7.50
C MET A 32 9.92 -2.09 -8.36
N ALA A 33 10.90 -1.27 -8.75
CA ALA A 33 12.05 -1.75 -9.49
C ALA A 33 12.87 -2.77 -8.68
N GLU A 34 13.00 -2.57 -7.36
CA GLU A 34 13.65 -3.52 -6.46
C GLU A 34 12.90 -4.86 -6.38
N ALA A 35 11.56 -4.82 -6.35
CA ALA A 35 10.75 -6.04 -6.32
C ALA A 35 10.93 -6.94 -7.56
N LEU A 36 11.32 -6.36 -8.70
CA LEU A 36 11.61 -7.07 -9.95
C LEU A 36 13.07 -7.57 -10.04
N LYS A 37 13.94 -7.22 -9.09
CA LYS A 37 15.32 -7.70 -9.09
C LYS A 37 15.39 -9.18 -8.68
N GLY A 38 16.40 -9.87 -9.22
CA GLY A 38 16.65 -11.28 -8.97
C GLY A 38 16.29 -12.16 -10.17
N SER A 39 16.36 -13.47 -9.97
CA SER A 39 15.97 -14.43 -11.02
C SER A 39 14.51 -14.81 -10.88
N HIS A 40 13.83 -14.98 -12.01
CA HIS A 40 12.46 -15.48 -12.04
C HIS A 40 12.33 -16.88 -11.40
N PHE A 41 13.37 -17.70 -11.48
CA PHE A 41 13.39 -19.01 -10.84
C PHE A 41 13.26 -18.92 -9.30
N GLU A 42 13.96 -17.97 -8.66
CA GLU A 42 13.85 -17.76 -7.21
C GLU A 42 12.50 -17.16 -6.80
N GLU A 43 11.90 -16.34 -7.67
CA GLU A 43 10.54 -15.85 -7.50
C GLU A 43 9.51 -17.00 -7.50
N VAL A 44 9.57 -17.88 -8.51
CA VAL A 44 8.66 -19.04 -8.60
C VAL A 44 8.85 -20.00 -7.42
N LYS A 45 10.09 -20.24 -6.97
CA LYS A 45 10.33 -21.03 -5.76
C LYS A 45 9.65 -20.41 -4.53
N ARG A 46 9.70 -19.09 -4.38
CA ARG A 46 9.00 -18.38 -3.30
C ARG A 46 7.49 -18.52 -3.44
N MET A 47 6.94 -18.37 -4.64
CA MET A 47 5.52 -18.60 -4.90
C MET A 47 5.07 -20.02 -4.49
N VAL A 48 5.82 -21.06 -4.85
CA VAL A 48 5.48 -22.44 -4.46
C VAL A 48 5.52 -22.62 -2.94
N ARG A 49 6.48 -21.98 -2.24
CA ARG A 49 6.52 -22.00 -0.77
C ARG A 49 5.30 -21.32 -0.16
N ASP A 50 4.91 -20.16 -0.68
CA ASP A 50 3.75 -19.43 -0.18
C ASP A 50 2.43 -20.17 -0.44
N TYR A 51 2.30 -20.81 -1.60
CA TYR A 51 1.13 -21.64 -1.95
C TYR A 51 0.93 -22.81 -0.98
N ARG A 52 2.01 -23.40 -0.48
CA ARG A 52 1.97 -24.56 0.41
C ARG A 52 1.77 -24.22 1.88
N LYS A 53 1.72 -22.94 2.25
CA LYS A 53 1.46 -22.54 3.64
C LYS A 53 0.01 -22.90 4.00
N PRO A 54 -0.24 -23.54 5.15
CA PRO A 54 -1.57 -23.99 5.52
C PRO A 54 -2.49 -22.84 5.95
N VAL A 55 -1.93 -21.67 6.28
CA VAL A 55 -2.65 -20.50 6.75
C VAL A 55 -2.22 -19.26 5.96
N VAL A 56 -3.19 -18.47 5.52
CA VAL A 56 -3.01 -17.17 4.89
C VAL A 56 -3.57 -16.10 5.82
N GLN A 57 -2.68 -15.26 6.36
CA GLN A 57 -3.07 -14.14 7.21
C GLN A 57 -3.33 -12.88 6.37
N LEU A 58 -4.51 -12.26 6.53
CA LEU A 58 -4.94 -11.04 5.85
C LEU A 58 -4.97 -9.87 6.83
N GLY A 59 -4.16 -8.83 6.56
CA GLY A 59 -4.01 -7.69 7.46
C GLY A 59 -3.79 -6.35 6.77
N GLY A 60 -4.18 -6.21 5.51
CA GLY A 60 -3.93 -5.00 4.71
C GLY A 60 -2.49 -4.85 4.21
N GLN A 61 -1.68 -5.90 4.34
CA GLN A 61 -0.33 -5.99 3.77
C GLN A 61 -0.36 -6.77 2.44
N MET A 62 0.82 -7.06 1.89
CA MET A 62 1.00 -7.70 0.60
C MET A 62 0.39 -9.11 0.57
N LEU A 63 -0.69 -9.28 -0.22
CA LEU A 63 -1.29 -10.57 -0.56
C LEU A 63 -0.65 -11.08 -1.87
N THR A 64 -0.14 -12.31 -1.87
CA THR A 64 0.51 -12.87 -3.07
C THR A 64 -0.45 -13.72 -3.91
N ILE A 65 -0.18 -13.82 -5.21
CA ILE A 65 -0.97 -14.67 -6.13
C ILE A 65 -0.96 -16.15 -5.71
N ALA A 66 0.11 -16.61 -5.08
CA ALA A 66 0.23 -17.97 -4.58
C ALA A 66 -0.72 -18.23 -3.40
N GLN A 67 -0.87 -17.27 -2.50
CA GLN A 67 -1.82 -17.35 -1.39
C GLN A 67 -3.27 -17.35 -1.88
N VAL A 68 -3.59 -16.52 -2.89
CA VAL A 68 -4.92 -16.52 -3.54
C VAL A 68 -5.23 -17.88 -4.15
N ALA A 69 -4.27 -18.46 -4.87
CA ALA A 69 -4.42 -19.79 -5.46
C ALA A 69 -4.59 -20.88 -4.38
N ALA A 70 -3.83 -20.81 -3.28
CA ALA A 70 -3.92 -21.76 -2.17
C ALA A 70 -5.32 -21.79 -1.54
N VAL A 71 -5.87 -20.61 -1.24
CA VAL A 71 -7.23 -20.48 -0.69
C VAL A 71 -8.28 -20.94 -1.69
N SER A 72 -8.16 -20.55 -2.97
CA SER A 72 -9.10 -20.94 -4.02
C SER A 72 -9.16 -22.45 -4.26
N CYS A 73 -8.05 -23.15 -4.05
CA CYS A 73 -7.97 -24.61 -4.15
C CYS A 73 -8.34 -25.34 -2.84
N GLY A 74 -8.73 -24.62 -1.78
CA GLY A 74 -9.03 -25.21 -0.46
C GLY A 74 -7.80 -25.75 0.29
N GLY A 75 -6.59 -25.36 -0.12
CA GLY A 75 -5.34 -25.83 0.45
C GLY A 75 -4.86 -25.03 1.67
N ALA A 76 -5.53 -23.92 2.00
CA ALA A 76 -5.18 -23.06 3.12
C ALA A 76 -6.42 -22.46 3.81
N THR A 77 -6.33 -22.27 5.13
CA THR A 77 -7.30 -21.49 5.90
C THR A 77 -6.93 -20.01 5.92
N VAL A 78 -7.92 -19.16 6.15
CA VAL A 78 -7.74 -17.70 6.21
C VAL A 78 -7.85 -17.22 7.65
N GLU A 79 -6.90 -16.38 8.06
CA GLU A 79 -6.93 -15.69 9.35
C GLU A 79 -6.87 -14.17 9.14
N LEU A 80 -7.61 -13.40 9.94
CA LEU A 80 -7.56 -11.95 9.89
C LEU A 80 -6.53 -11.45 10.92
N ALA A 81 -5.64 -10.55 10.50
CA ALA A 81 -4.66 -9.95 11.39
C ALA A 81 -5.35 -8.98 12.36
N GLU A 82 -5.20 -9.25 13.65
CA GLU A 82 -5.81 -8.41 14.70
C GLU A 82 -5.29 -6.96 14.68
N SER A 83 -4.06 -6.75 14.19
CA SER A 83 -3.47 -5.41 14.02
C SER A 83 -4.27 -4.49 13.09
N ALA A 84 -5.04 -5.04 12.15
CA ALA A 84 -5.88 -4.26 11.24
C ALA A 84 -7.20 -3.78 11.89
N ARG A 85 -7.65 -4.41 13.00
CA ARG A 85 -8.97 -4.16 13.59
C ARG A 85 -9.16 -2.71 14.00
N ALA A 86 -8.17 -2.10 14.65
CA ALA A 86 -8.28 -0.74 15.14
C ALA A 86 -8.48 0.27 14.00
N ALA A 87 -7.73 0.13 12.91
CA ALA A 87 -7.85 1.01 11.74
C ALA A 87 -9.20 0.83 11.03
N VAL A 88 -9.66 -0.43 10.88
CA VAL A 88 -10.98 -0.74 10.30
C VAL A 88 -12.11 -0.17 11.17
N LYS A 89 -12.00 -0.28 12.50
CA LYS A 89 -12.99 0.28 13.41
C LYS A 89 -13.01 1.80 13.34
N ALA A 90 -11.84 2.45 13.31
CA ALA A 90 -11.74 3.91 13.24
C ALA A 90 -12.42 4.48 11.98
N SER A 91 -12.25 3.85 10.80
CA SER A 91 -12.94 4.28 9.59
C SER A 91 -14.45 4.01 9.65
N SER A 92 -14.87 2.88 10.24
CA SER A 92 -16.28 2.58 10.48
C SER A 92 -16.94 3.61 11.40
N ASP A 93 -16.33 3.93 12.54
CA ASP A 93 -16.85 4.90 13.49
C ASP A 93 -16.99 6.28 12.84
N TRP A 94 -15.99 6.70 12.05
CA TRP A 94 -16.03 7.97 11.31
C TRP A 94 -17.17 8.05 10.30
N VAL A 95 -17.46 6.95 9.58
CA VAL A 95 -18.60 6.89 8.64
C VAL A 95 -19.92 7.01 9.41
N MET A 96 -20.05 6.32 10.53
CA MET A 96 -21.26 6.39 11.36
C MET A 96 -21.48 7.78 11.94
N GLU A 97 -20.44 8.43 12.46
CA GLU A 97 -20.53 9.82 12.93
C GLU A 97 -20.90 10.79 11.80
N SER A 98 -20.32 10.60 10.62
CA SER A 98 -20.61 11.44 9.45
C SER A 98 -22.07 11.33 9.00
N LEU A 99 -22.66 10.13 9.11
CA LEU A 99 -24.08 9.90 8.85
C LEU A 99 -24.98 10.61 9.85
N GLU A 100 -24.66 10.51 11.15
CA GLU A 100 -25.42 11.16 12.22
C GLU A 100 -25.40 12.69 12.09
N ARG A 101 -24.27 13.24 11.63
CA ARG A 101 -24.09 14.68 11.37
C ARG A 101 -24.75 15.15 10.08
N GLY A 102 -25.35 14.25 9.29
CA GLY A 102 -25.99 14.58 8.02
C GLY A 102 -25.02 15.02 6.92
N ILE A 103 -23.77 14.53 6.95
CA ILE A 103 -22.78 14.84 5.93
C ILE A 103 -23.11 14.10 4.64
N ASP A 104 -23.21 14.84 3.53
CA ASP A 104 -23.39 14.27 2.18
C ASP A 104 -22.16 13.43 1.82
N THR A 105 -22.34 12.10 1.70
CA THR A 105 -21.30 11.14 1.34
C THR A 105 -21.82 10.24 0.22
N TYR A 106 -21.07 10.20 -0.89
CA TYR A 106 -21.47 9.49 -2.10
C TYR A 106 -21.75 8.00 -1.82
N GLY A 107 -22.92 7.53 -2.25
CA GLY A 107 -23.33 6.13 -2.11
C GLY A 107 -23.65 5.71 -0.67
N ILE A 108 -23.65 6.65 0.30
CA ILE A 108 -24.09 6.41 1.69
C ILE A 108 -25.34 7.24 2.02
N THR A 109 -25.27 8.56 1.83
CA THR A 109 -26.41 9.49 1.97
C THR A 109 -26.90 10.04 0.63
N THR A 110 -26.23 9.70 -0.47
CA THR A 110 -26.67 10.02 -1.84
C THR A 110 -27.03 8.76 -2.62
N GLY A 111 -27.81 8.92 -3.69
CA GLY A 111 -28.02 7.83 -4.67
C GLY A 111 -26.74 7.41 -5.41
N PHE A 112 -26.87 6.42 -6.30
CA PHE A 112 -25.76 5.84 -7.07
C PHE A 112 -25.81 6.28 -8.55
N GLY A 113 -24.65 6.47 -9.18
CA GLY A 113 -24.54 6.77 -10.61
C GLY A 113 -25.34 8.01 -11.02
N ALA A 114 -26.25 7.86 -11.99
CA ALA A 114 -27.10 8.93 -12.49
C ALA A 114 -28.02 9.55 -11.40
N THR A 115 -28.31 8.81 -10.33
CA THR A 115 -29.17 9.26 -9.21
C THR A 115 -28.38 9.87 -8.05
N SER A 116 -27.08 10.10 -8.20
CA SER A 116 -26.21 10.66 -7.16
C SER A 116 -26.57 12.07 -6.68
N HIS A 117 -27.45 12.76 -7.40
CA HIS A 117 -28.05 14.03 -6.98
C HIS A 117 -29.15 13.84 -5.92
N MET A 118 -29.75 12.66 -5.78
CA MET A 118 -30.75 12.37 -4.75
C MET A 118 -30.09 12.20 -3.38
N ARG A 119 -30.74 12.70 -2.31
CA ARG A 119 -30.28 12.58 -0.92
C ARG A 119 -31.24 11.72 -0.11
N THR A 120 -30.72 11.01 0.87
CA THR A 120 -31.50 10.20 1.81
C THR A 120 -30.85 10.18 3.19
N ASN A 121 -31.68 10.17 4.24
CA ASN A 121 -31.27 9.88 5.60
C ASN A 121 -31.51 8.40 5.98
N GLN A 122 -32.00 7.60 5.03
CA GLN A 122 -32.26 6.16 5.20
C GLN A 122 -31.12 5.32 4.61
N GLY A 123 -29.88 5.55 5.07
CA GLY A 123 -28.69 4.88 4.51
C GLY A 123 -28.79 3.35 4.52
N ALA A 124 -29.35 2.76 5.58
CA ALA A 124 -29.54 1.30 5.67
C ALA A 124 -30.53 0.76 4.61
N ALA A 125 -31.58 1.52 4.29
CA ALA A 125 -32.52 1.13 3.22
C ALA A 125 -31.85 1.27 1.84
N LEU A 126 -31.07 2.34 1.64
CA LEU A 126 -30.30 2.55 0.42
C LEU A 126 -29.31 1.40 0.15
N GLN A 127 -28.58 0.92 1.16
CA GLN A 127 -27.67 -0.21 1.00
C GLN A 127 -28.40 -1.53 0.68
N LYS A 128 -29.62 -1.73 1.18
CA LYS A 128 -30.44 -2.89 0.81
C LYS A 128 -30.87 -2.83 -0.66
N GLU A 129 -31.27 -1.66 -1.14
CA GLU A 129 -31.64 -1.48 -2.55
C GLU A 129 -30.45 -1.65 -3.51
N LEU A 130 -29.22 -1.35 -3.07
CA LEU A 130 -28.03 -1.55 -3.89
C LEU A 130 -27.80 -3.03 -4.27
N ILE A 131 -28.14 -3.95 -3.37
CA ILE A 131 -27.90 -5.40 -3.53
C ILE A 131 -29.17 -6.18 -3.87
N ARG A 132 -30.31 -5.50 -4.08
CA ARG A 132 -31.61 -6.12 -4.38
C ARG A 132 -31.66 -6.65 -5.81
#